data_AF-A0A0F9UP09-F1
#
_entry.id   AF-A0A0F9UP09-F1
#
_cell.length_a   1.000
_cell.length_b   1.000
_cell.length_c   1.000
_cell.angle_alpha   90.00
_cell.angle_beta   90.00
_cell.angle_gamma   90.00
#
_symmetry.space_group_name_H-M   'P 1'
#
loop_
_entity.id
_entity.type
_entity.pdbx_description
1 polymer ?
#
loop_
_entity_poly.entity_id
_entity_poly.type
_entity_poly.pdbx_seq_one_letter_code
_entity_poly.pdbx_strand_id
1 'polypeptide(L)'
;MIVTGIDPGKQGGIAFMDEGKNCLAYPLPQVNGKVDVGKLQELILEYYHSWLSKHHSWLSKHHSWLSKHFTFEYKAFIEIQQVRGGQKGQFGIAENYGRITAILDLLSIQIEEVRPVEWKGMLPPREEGETDKDVSIQYCLDLEYKLPTLKPKGKKLHDGIADAICIALYGWEQIESPE
;
A
#
# COMPACT_ATOMS: atom_id res chain seq x y z
N MET A 1 -3.11 14.63 4.85
CA MET A 1 -3.71 13.33 4.55
C MET A 1 -2.62 12.38 4.08
N ILE A 2 -2.70 11.11 4.45
CA ILE A 2 -1.85 10.06 3.89
C ILE A 2 -2.76 8.94 3.39
N VAL A 3 -2.52 8.53 2.15
CA VAL A 3 -3.18 7.37 1.53
C VAL A 3 -2.19 6.24 1.48
N THR A 4 -2.57 5.09 2.04
CA THR A 4 -1.76 3.88 2.01
C THR A 4 -2.37 2.90 1.00
N GLY A 5 -1.59 2.43 0.02
CA GLY A 5 -2.00 1.37 -0.89
C GLY A 5 -1.30 0.05 -0.54
N ILE A 6 -2.04 -1.05 -0.52
CA ILE A 6 -1.51 -2.37 -0.11
C ILE A 6 -1.93 -3.45 -1.11
N ASP A 7 -0.93 -4.08 -1.73
CA ASP A 7 -1.09 -5.39 -2.37
C ASP A 7 -0.72 -6.46 -1.32
N PRO A 8 -1.68 -7.22 -0.77
CA PRO A 8 -1.42 -8.25 0.24
C PRO A 8 -0.93 -9.58 -0.37
N GLY A 9 -0.65 -9.62 -1.68
CA GLY A 9 -0.14 -10.78 -2.38
C GLY A 9 1.19 -11.30 -1.81
N LYS A 10 1.56 -12.53 -2.23
CA LYS A 10 2.77 -13.23 -1.72
C LYS A 10 4.07 -12.42 -1.86
N GLN A 11 4.20 -11.62 -2.91
CA GLN A 11 5.32 -10.69 -3.14
C GLN A 11 4.76 -9.27 -3.30
N GLY A 12 3.75 -8.95 -2.50
CA GLY A 12 3.06 -7.68 -2.54
C GLY A 12 3.89 -6.56 -1.92
N GLY A 13 3.33 -5.36 -1.99
CA GLY A 13 3.95 -4.14 -1.52
C GLY A 13 3.03 -3.31 -0.64
N ILE A 14 3.62 -2.32 0.00
CA ILE A 14 2.92 -1.25 0.69
C ILE A 14 3.46 0.08 0.18
N ALA A 15 2.57 0.99 -0.16
CA ALA A 15 2.89 2.33 -0.65
C ALA A 15 2.22 3.37 0.23
N PHE A 16 2.93 4.47 0.51
CA PHE A 16 2.45 5.59 1.29
C PHE A 16 2.53 6.85 0.45
N MET A 17 1.40 7.52 0.27
CA MET A 17 1.25 8.71 -0.55
C MET A 17 0.82 9.90 0.30
N ASP A 18 1.53 11.01 0.15
CA ASP A 18 1.17 12.28 0.79
C ASP A 18 0.40 13.23 -0.15
N GLU A 19 0.03 14.41 0.37
CA GLU A 19 -0.71 15.44 -0.36
C GLU A 19 -0.02 15.99 -1.61
N GLY A 20 1.30 15.87 -1.68
CA GLY A 20 2.06 16.23 -2.88
C GLY A 20 2.11 15.11 -3.91
N LYS A 21 1.35 14.02 -3.73
CA LYS A 21 1.47 12.75 -4.47
C LYS A 21 2.90 12.16 -4.41
N ASN A 22 3.69 12.54 -3.40
CA ASN A 22 4.98 11.90 -3.17
C ASN A 22 4.72 10.51 -2.60
N CYS A 23 5.23 9.49 -3.27
CA CYS A 23 5.00 8.11 -2.92
C CYS A 23 6.30 7.43 -2.48
N LEU A 24 6.28 6.82 -1.29
CA LEU A 24 7.30 5.87 -0.85
C LEU A 24 6.67 4.49 -0.78
N ALA A 25 7.33 3.51 -1.40
CA ALA A 25 6.81 2.15 -1.43
C ALA A 25 7.89 1.12 -1.14
N TYR A 26 7.46 0.05 -0.48
CA TYR A 26 8.32 -0.98 0.10
C TYR A 26 7.73 -2.37 -0.18
N PRO A 27 8.56 -3.42 -0.30
CA PRO A 27 8.03 -4.77 -0.27
C PRO A 27 7.36 -5.02 1.09
N LEU A 28 6.27 -5.77 1.11
CA LEU A 28 5.67 -6.16 2.38
C LEU A 28 6.68 -6.93 3.23
N PRO A 29 6.91 -6.53 4.49
CA PRO A 29 7.89 -7.20 5.34
C PRO A 29 7.39 -8.60 5.67
N GLN A 30 8.24 -9.61 5.43
CA GLN A 30 7.89 -11.01 5.62
C GLN A 30 8.97 -11.80 6.37
N VAL A 31 8.51 -12.76 7.17
CA VAL A 31 9.33 -13.80 7.80
C VAL A 31 8.69 -15.16 7.50
N ASN A 32 9.45 -16.05 6.87
CA ASN A 32 9.00 -17.40 6.48
C ASN A 32 7.70 -17.41 5.63
N GLY A 33 7.56 -16.44 4.73
CA GLY A 33 6.41 -16.30 3.82
C GLY A 33 5.14 -15.76 4.49
N LYS A 34 5.25 -15.30 5.75
CA LYS A 34 4.18 -14.63 6.48
C LYS A 34 4.52 -13.17 6.68
N VAL A 35 3.52 -12.31 6.71
CA VAL A 35 3.71 -10.89 7.04
C VAL A 35 4.29 -10.76 8.45
N ASP A 36 5.42 -10.05 8.55
CA ASP A 36 6.05 -9.67 9.81
C ASP A 36 5.32 -8.44 10.35
N VAL A 37 4.40 -8.71 11.28
CA VAL A 37 3.52 -7.68 11.85
C VAL A 37 4.29 -6.60 12.61
N GLY A 38 5.41 -6.94 13.27
CA GLY A 38 6.21 -5.98 14.02
C GLY A 38 6.92 -5.01 13.08
N LYS A 39 7.54 -5.53 12.02
CA LYS A 39 8.17 -4.70 11.00
C LYS A 39 7.18 -3.90 10.17
N LEU A 40 5.99 -4.45 9.92
CA LEU A 40 4.93 -3.70 9.24
C LEU A 40 4.49 -2.51 10.09
N GLN A 41 4.25 -2.73 11.38
CA GLN A 41 3.91 -1.65 12.32
C GLN A 41 5.02 -0.60 12.39
N GLU A 42 6.28 -1.01 12.54
CA GLU A 42 7.44 -0.12 12.59
C GLU A 42 7.50 0.74 11.31
N LEU A 43 7.43 0.13 10.13
CA LEU A 43 7.45 0.81 8.85
C LEU A 43 6.34 1.86 8.72
N ILE A 44 5.11 1.48 9.09
CA ILE A 44 3.95 2.36 9.06
C ILE A 44 4.17 3.57 9.99
N LEU A 45 4.53 3.32 11.25
CA LEU A 45 4.77 4.36 12.25
C LEU A 45 5.93 5.28 11.85
N GLU A 46 7.04 4.73 11.35
CA GLU A 46 8.19 5.50 10.88
C GLU A 46 7.80 6.49 9.78
N TYR A 47 7.02 6.04 8.79
CA TYR A 47 6.54 6.92 7.73
C TYR A 47 5.66 8.04 8.30
N TYR A 48 4.68 7.69 9.15
CA TYR A 48 3.79 8.67 9.78
C TYR A 48 4.55 9.69 10.63
N HIS A 49 5.50 9.24 11.46
CA HIS A 49 6.34 10.11 12.27
C HIS A 49 7.21 11.04 11.42
N SER A 50 7.79 10.53 10.32
CA SER A 50 8.58 11.32 9.38
C SER A 50 7.72 12.40 8.71
N TRP A 51 6.53 12.05 8.24
CA TRP A 51 5.60 13.00 7.61
C TRP A 51 5.15 14.07 8.61
N LEU A 52 4.73 13.69 9.83
CA LEU A 52 4.33 14.61 10.88
C LEU A 52 5.46 15.59 11.25
N SER A 53 6.70 15.11 11.32
CA SER A 53 7.84 15.95 11.68
C SER A 53 8.13 17.03 10.63
N LYS A 54 7.88 16.74 9.34
CA LYS A 54 8.07 17.69 8.24
C LYS A 54 6.97 18.75 8.18
N HIS A 55 5.71 18.34 8.35
CA HIS A 55 4.55 19.22 8.15
C HIS A 55 4.12 19.95 9.43
N HIS A 56 4.48 19.40 10.59
CA HIS A 56 4.04 19.91 11.87
C HIS A 56 5.14 19.80 12.95
N SER A 57 6.24 20.53 12.74
CA SER A 57 7.43 20.48 13.61
C SER A 57 7.12 20.70 15.11
N TRP A 58 6.18 21.58 15.45
CA TRP A 58 5.71 21.81 16.83
C TRP A 58 4.94 20.61 17.42
N LEU A 59 4.20 19.88 16.58
CA LEU A 59 3.32 18.78 16.95
C LEU A 59 4.07 17.48 17.27
N SER A 60 5.28 17.29 16.73
CA SER A 60 6.16 16.15 17.07
C SER A 60 6.41 15.97 18.57
N LYS A 61 6.29 17.04 19.37
CA LYS A 61 6.54 17.06 20.82
C LYS A 61 5.31 16.74 21.68
N HIS A 62 4.11 16.63 21.11
CA HIS A 62 2.84 16.54 21.85
C HIS A 62 1.88 15.46 21.30
N HIS A 63 2.40 14.24 21.06
CA HIS A 63 1.67 13.11 20.48
C HIS A 63 0.32 12.78 21.17
N SER A 64 0.27 12.85 22.51
CA SER A 64 -0.94 12.53 23.28
C SER A 64 -2.06 13.58 23.18
N TRP A 65 -1.74 14.82 22.81
CA TRP A 65 -2.72 15.89 22.64
C TRP A 65 -3.33 15.84 21.23
N LEU A 66 -2.51 15.50 20.24
CA LEU A 66 -2.89 15.35 18.83
C LEU A 66 -3.89 14.24 18.58
N SER A 67 -3.68 13.05 19.14
CA SER A 67 -4.60 11.92 18.95
C SER A 67 -6.02 12.22 19.46
N LYS A 68 -6.19 13.24 20.31
CA LYS A 68 -7.48 13.71 20.80
C LYS A 68 -8.08 14.86 20.00
N HIS A 69 -7.30 15.63 19.24
CA HIS A 69 -7.74 16.93 18.68
C HIS A 69 -7.46 17.09 17.18
N PHE A 70 -6.67 16.20 16.58
CA PHE A 70 -6.40 16.12 15.16
C PHE A 70 -6.73 14.70 14.69
N THR A 71 -7.86 14.56 13.99
CA THR A 71 -8.11 13.39 13.15
C THR A 71 -7.29 13.57 11.90
N PHE A 72 -6.04 13.09 11.92
CA PHE A 72 -5.36 12.87 10.66
C PHE A 72 -6.11 11.76 9.92
N GLU A 73 -6.66 12.07 8.75
CA GLU A 73 -7.28 11.05 7.92
C GLU A 73 -6.18 10.19 7.30
N TYR A 74 -6.03 9.02 7.90
CA TYR A 74 -5.19 7.94 7.43
C TYR A 74 -6.11 6.87 6.89
N LYS A 75 -6.08 6.67 5.57
CA LYS A 75 -6.87 5.64 4.90
C LYS A 75 -5.93 4.67 4.21
N ALA A 76 -6.18 3.39 4.42
CA ALA A 76 -5.50 2.30 3.75
C ALA A 76 -6.46 1.62 2.77
N PHE A 77 -6.10 1.61 1.50
CA PHE A 77 -6.78 0.86 0.46
C PHE A 77 -6.05 -0.47 0.27
N ILE A 78 -6.77 -1.57 0.45
CA ILE A 78 -6.20 -2.92 0.38
C ILE A 78 -6.92 -3.76 -0.67
N GLU A 79 -6.17 -4.38 -1.58
CA GLU A 79 -6.78 -5.28 -2.57
C GLU A 79 -7.41 -6.51 -1.88
N ILE A 80 -8.69 -6.74 -2.15
CA ILE A 80 -9.40 -7.95 -1.73
C ILE A 80 -8.79 -9.17 -2.42
N GLN A 81 -8.30 -10.12 -1.62
CA GLN A 81 -7.78 -11.38 -2.13
C GLN A 81 -8.91 -12.35 -2.46
N GLN A 82 -8.99 -12.74 -3.73
CA GLN A 82 -9.91 -13.78 -4.19
C GLN A 82 -9.23 -15.14 -4.11
N VAL A 83 -9.76 -16.03 -3.27
CA VAL A 83 -9.28 -17.41 -3.09
C VAL A 83 -10.27 -18.38 -3.71
N ARG A 84 -9.78 -19.30 -4.54
CA ARG A 84 -10.61 -20.39 -5.09
C ARG A 84 -10.65 -21.54 -4.09
N GLY A 85 -11.81 -22.17 -3.91
CA GLY A 85 -11.95 -23.32 -3.02
C GLY A 85 -10.95 -24.43 -3.36
N GLY A 86 -10.18 -24.88 -2.36
CA GLY A 86 -9.17 -25.93 -2.53
C GLY A 86 -7.83 -25.45 -3.11
N GLN A 87 -7.65 -24.14 -3.29
CA GLN A 87 -6.38 -23.58 -3.75
C GLN A 87 -5.26 -23.83 -2.72
N LYS A 88 -4.15 -24.39 -3.19
CA LYS A 88 -2.95 -24.56 -2.37
C LYS A 88 -2.46 -23.19 -1.88
N GLY A 89 -2.35 -23.04 -0.57
CA GLY A 89 -1.94 -21.78 0.05
C GLY A 89 -3.09 -20.84 0.43
N GLN A 90 -4.36 -21.23 0.26
CA GLN A 90 -5.52 -20.40 0.62
C GLN A 90 -5.46 -19.88 2.07
N PHE A 91 -5.05 -20.72 3.02
CA PHE A 91 -4.89 -20.31 4.43
C PHE A 91 -3.75 -19.32 4.63
N GLY A 92 -2.66 -19.44 3.86
CA GLY A 92 -1.54 -18.50 3.94
C GLY A 92 -1.93 -17.11 3.40
N ILE A 93 -2.73 -17.07 2.33
CA ILE A 93 -3.30 -15.83 1.79
C ILE A 93 -4.20 -15.18 2.84
N ALA A 94 -5.16 -15.94 3.40
CA ALA A 94 -6.06 -15.44 4.44
C ALA A 94 -5.32 -15.00 5.71
N GLU A 95 -4.30 -15.76 6.15
CA GLU A 95 -3.47 -15.41 7.30
C GLU A 95 -2.71 -14.10 7.08
N ASN A 96 -2.10 -13.91 5.91
CA ASN A 96 -1.37 -12.66 5.61
C ASN A 96 -2.31 -11.47 5.52
N TYR A 97 -3.47 -11.64 4.88
CA TYR A 97 -4.50 -10.60 4.83
C TYR A 97 -4.94 -10.19 6.24
N GLY A 98 -5.29 -11.16 7.09
CA GLY A 98 -5.69 -10.89 8.48
C GLY A 98 -4.59 -10.26 9.34
N ARG A 99 -3.32 -10.60 9.11
CA ARG A 99 -2.17 -9.96 9.79
C ARG A 99 -2.05 -8.48 9.44
N ILE A 100 -2.29 -8.14 8.17
CA ILE A 100 -2.24 -6.75 7.70
C ILE A 100 -3.40 -5.96 8.30
N THR A 101 -4.63 -6.44 8.13
CA THR A 101 -5.83 -5.71 8.62
C THR A 101 -5.80 -5.54 10.14
N ALA A 102 -5.37 -6.55 10.90
CA ALA A 102 -5.23 -6.43 12.36
C ALA A 102 -4.26 -5.32 12.79
N ILE A 103 -3.17 -5.08 12.04
CA ILE A 103 -2.23 -3.99 12.35
C ILE A 103 -2.80 -2.63 11.97
N LEU A 104 -3.49 -2.53 10.83
CA LEU A 104 -4.17 -1.30 10.43
C LEU A 104 -5.25 -0.91 11.45
N ASP A 105 -6.07 -1.87 11.88
CA ASP A 105 -7.09 -1.68 12.92
C ASP A 105 -6.47 -1.25 14.25
N LEU A 106 -5.39 -1.91 14.69
CA LEU A 106 -4.68 -1.56 15.93
C LEU A 106 -4.14 -0.13 15.89
N LEU A 107 -3.70 0.32 14.72
CA LEU A 107 -3.22 1.68 14.48
C LEU A 107 -4.35 2.69 14.21
N SER A 108 -5.61 2.27 14.27
CA SER A 108 -6.79 3.10 13.98
C SER A 108 -6.74 3.73 12.59
N ILE A 109 -6.17 3.02 11.62
CA ILE A 109 -6.15 3.41 10.21
C ILE A 109 -7.43 2.88 9.57
N GLN A 110 -8.21 3.74 8.93
CA GLN A 110 -9.43 3.32 8.24
C GLN A 110 -9.06 2.44 7.04
N ILE A 111 -9.70 1.27 6.94
CA ILE A 111 -9.46 0.30 5.87
C ILE A 111 -10.58 0.41 4.85
N GLU A 112 -10.22 0.61 3.59
CA GLU A 112 -11.10 0.49 2.43
C GLU A 112 -10.66 -0.71 1.60
N GLU A 113 -11.54 -1.69 1.48
CA GLU A 113 -11.28 -2.87 0.65
C GLU A 113 -11.59 -2.56 -0.82
N VAL A 114 -10.64 -2.83 -1.71
CA VAL A 114 -10.79 -2.55 -3.16
C VAL A 114 -10.71 -3.83 -3.97
N ARG A 115 -11.55 -3.95 -5.00
CA ARG A 115 -11.46 -5.07 -5.95
C ARG A 115 -10.39 -4.78 -7.01
N PRO A 116 -9.72 -5.82 -7.53
CA PRO A 116 -8.78 -5.67 -8.63
C PRO A 116 -9.35 -4.91 -9.83
N VAL A 117 -10.62 -5.14 -10.16
CA VAL A 117 -11.28 -4.50 -11.32
C VAL A 117 -11.48 -3.00 -11.09
N GLU A 118 -11.73 -2.58 -9.85
CA GLU A 118 -12.00 -1.18 -9.51
C GLU A 118 -10.73 -0.34 -9.68
N TRP A 119 -9.64 -0.70 -9.00
CA TRP A 119 -8.41 0.09 -9.09
C TRP A 119 -7.70 -0.06 -10.44
N LYS A 120 -7.77 -1.23 -11.10
CA LYS A 120 -7.20 -1.41 -12.45
C LYS A 120 -7.95 -0.61 -13.51
N GLY A 121 -9.21 -0.23 -13.26
CA GLY A 121 -9.99 0.59 -14.18
C GLY A 121 -9.37 1.97 -14.46
N MET A 122 -8.47 2.45 -13.58
CA MET A 122 -7.76 3.71 -13.79
C MET A 122 -6.51 3.55 -14.69
N LEU A 123 -6.03 2.33 -14.89
CA LEU A 123 -4.80 2.07 -15.64
C LEU A 123 -5.03 2.24 -17.15
N PRO A 124 -3.97 2.55 -17.92
CA PRO A 124 -4.02 2.52 -19.37
C PRO A 124 -4.49 1.16 -19.91
N PRO A 125 -5.15 1.13 -21.08
CA PRO A 125 -5.49 -0.12 -21.74
C PRO A 125 -4.23 -0.95 -22.00
N ARG A 126 -4.30 -2.23 -21.66
CA ARG A 126 -3.22 -3.19 -21.90
C ARG A 126 -3.01 -3.41 -23.40
N GLU A 127 -1.75 -3.38 -23.85
CA GLU A 127 -1.39 -3.70 -25.22
C GLU A 127 -1.30 -5.21 -25.46
N GLU A 128 -1.20 -5.62 -26.74
CA GLU A 128 -1.07 -7.03 -27.10
C GLU A 128 0.25 -7.61 -26.57
N GLY A 129 0.17 -8.67 -25.78
CA GLY A 129 1.33 -9.36 -25.20
C GLY A 129 1.74 -8.86 -23.81
N GLU A 130 1.17 -7.76 -23.32
CA GLU A 130 1.39 -7.29 -21.95
C GLU A 130 0.57 -8.10 -20.93
N THR A 131 1.07 -8.19 -19.71
CA THR A 131 0.30 -8.64 -18.54
C THR A 131 -0.15 -7.45 -17.71
N ASP A 132 -1.18 -7.62 -16.88
CA ASP A 132 -1.63 -6.55 -15.95
C ASP A 132 -0.49 -6.00 -15.08
N LYS A 133 0.50 -6.85 -14.76
CA LYS A 133 1.67 -6.49 -13.96
C LYS A 133 2.61 -5.56 -14.73
N ASP A 134 2.74 -5.78 -16.04
CA ASP A 134 3.57 -4.94 -16.89
C ASP A 134 2.94 -3.55 -17.01
N VAL A 135 1.61 -3.47 -17.13
CA VAL A 135 0.87 -2.21 -17.16
C VAL A 135 1.04 -1.42 -15.86
N SER A 136 0.91 -2.06 -14.68
CA SER A 136 1.15 -1.38 -13.40
C SER A 136 2.57 -0.82 -13.29
N ILE A 137 3.57 -1.62 -13.70
CA ILE A 137 4.98 -1.20 -13.69
C ILE A 137 5.18 0.00 -14.62
N GLN A 138 4.72 -0.09 -15.87
CA GLN A 138 4.92 0.97 -16.85
C GLN A 138 4.21 2.26 -16.42
N TYR A 139 2.97 2.15 -15.93
CA TYR A 139 2.22 3.29 -15.42
C TYR A 139 2.94 4.00 -14.27
N CYS A 140 3.54 3.25 -13.34
CA CYS A 140 4.37 3.83 -12.28
C CYS A 140 5.62 4.53 -12.82
N LEU A 141 6.29 3.96 -13.82
CA LEU A 141 7.49 4.55 -14.43
C LEU A 141 7.17 5.83 -15.21
N ASP A 142 6.04 5.87 -15.91
CA ASP A 142 5.58 7.06 -16.65
C ASP A 142 5.26 8.24 -15.73
N LEU A 143 4.82 7.94 -14.50
CA LEU A 143 4.63 8.91 -13.42
C LEU A 143 5.92 9.21 -12.62
N GLU A 144 7.07 8.75 -13.11
CA GLU A 144 8.40 8.92 -12.50
C GLU A 144 8.54 8.32 -11.09
N TYR A 145 7.69 7.37 -10.70
CA TYR A 145 7.83 6.65 -9.44
C TYR A 145 9.00 5.65 -9.52
N LYS A 146 9.75 5.56 -8.41
CA LYS A 146 10.91 4.68 -8.30
C LYS A 146 10.49 3.28 -7.93
N LEU A 147 10.72 2.33 -8.83
CA LEU A 147 10.52 0.90 -8.57
C LEU A 147 11.85 0.18 -8.35
N PRO A 148 12.05 -0.52 -7.21
CA PRO A 148 13.19 -1.39 -7.05
C PRO A 148 13.00 -2.66 -7.89
N THR A 149 14.09 -3.40 -8.08
CA THR A 149 14.03 -4.74 -8.65
C THR A 149 13.53 -5.75 -7.59
N LEU A 150 12.82 -6.78 -8.03
CA LEU A 150 12.24 -7.83 -7.18
C LEU A 150 13.30 -8.53 -6.30
N LYS A 151 14.54 -8.60 -6.80
CA LYS A 151 15.70 -9.07 -6.06
C LYS A 151 16.76 -7.98 -6.14
N PRO A 152 17.57 -7.71 -5.09
CA PRO A 152 18.54 -6.61 -5.07
C PRO A 152 19.53 -6.56 -6.24
N LYS A 153 19.81 -7.71 -6.89
CA LYS A 153 20.68 -7.83 -8.07
C LYS A 153 19.95 -8.36 -9.31
N GLY A 154 18.62 -8.34 -9.29
CA GLY A 154 17.77 -8.81 -10.38
C GLY A 154 17.57 -7.74 -11.45
N LYS A 155 16.95 -8.14 -12.58
CA LYS A 155 16.52 -7.22 -13.64
C LYS A 155 15.01 -6.95 -13.63
N LYS A 156 14.23 -7.88 -13.10
CA LYS A 156 12.77 -7.76 -13.05
C LYS A 156 12.39 -6.73 -11.97
N LEU A 157 11.59 -5.74 -12.34
CA LEU A 157 11.01 -4.77 -11.40
C LEU A 157 9.97 -5.43 -10.48
N HIS A 158 9.77 -4.83 -9.32
CA HIS A 158 8.92 -5.39 -8.26
C HIS A 158 7.43 -5.09 -8.52
N ASP A 159 6.73 -6.02 -9.15
CA ASP A 159 5.32 -5.89 -9.55
C ASP A 159 4.39 -5.58 -8.37
N GLY A 160 4.54 -6.25 -7.22
CA GLY A 160 3.69 -5.97 -6.06
C GLY A 160 3.90 -4.58 -5.44
N ILE A 161 5.04 -3.93 -5.68
CA ILE A 161 5.25 -2.53 -5.26
C ILE A 161 4.55 -1.60 -6.23
N ALA A 162 4.63 -1.89 -7.53
CA ALA A 162 3.88 -1.15 -8.54
C ALA A 162 2.37 -1.23 -8.29
N ASP A 163 1.83 -2.43 -8.03
CA ASP A 163 0.42 -2.62 -7.69
C ASP A 163 0.03 -1.82 -6.43
N ALA A 164 0.86 -1.83 -5.38
CA ALA A 164 0.62 -1.04 -4.17
C ALA A 164 0.60 0.48 -4.45
N ILE A 165 1.49 0.99 -5.31
CA ILE A 165 1.49 2.40 -5.73
C ILE A 165 0.20 2.72 -6.51
N CYS A 166 -0.20 1.87 -7.44
CA CYS A 166 -1.44 2.03 -8.20
C CYS A 166 -2.67 2.02 -7.28
N ILE A 167 -2.72 1.15 -6.27
CA ILE A 167 -3.79 1.13 -5.27
C ILE A 167 -3.81 2.43 -4.45
N ALA A 168 -2.63 2.98 -4.09
CA ALA A 168 -2.55 4.26 -3.38
C ALA A 168 -3.05 5.42 -4.25
N LEU A 169 -2.69 5.44 -5.54
CA LEU A 169 -3.20 6.42 -6.51
C LEU A 169 -4.71 6.31 -6.68
N TYR A 170 -5.24 5.09 -6.82
CA TYR A 170 -6.69 4.88 -6.88
C TYR A 170 -7.38 5.44 -5.63
N GLY A 171 -6.87 5.10 -4.44
CA GLY A 171 -7.40 5.60 -3.18
C GLY A 171 -7.33 7.12 -3.05
N TRP A 172 -6.28 7.74 -3.60
CA TRP A 172 -6.17 9.20 -3.69
C TRP A 172 -7.32 9.80 -4.51
N GLU A 173 -7.56 9.26 -5.71
CA GLU A 173 -8.64 9.75 -6.58
C GLU A 173 -10.03 9.55 -5.95
N GLN A 174 -10.25 8.45 -5.20
CA GLN A 174 -11.51 8.23 -4.47
C GLN A 174 -11.76 9.26 -3.36
N ILE A 175 -10.71 9.81 -2.73
CA ILE A 175 -10.86 10.81 -1.67
C ILE A 175 -11.05 12.21 -2.24
N GLU A 176 -10.35 12.56 -3.32
CA GLU A 176 -10.48 13.87 -3.98
C GLU A 176 -11.79 14.02 -4.76
N SER A 177 -12.33 12.92 -5.29
CA SER A 177 -13.58 12.91 -6.07
C SER A 177 -14.57 11.89 -5.50
N PRO A 178 -15.13 12.11 -4.29
CA PRO A 178 -16.12 11.22 -3.74
C PRO A 178 -17.41 11.32 -4.57
N GLU A 179 -17.92 10.18 -5.04
CA GLU A 179 -19.20 10.06 -5.76
C GLU A 179 -20.41 10.56 -4.95
#